data_AF-A0A1F2VZW2-F1
#
_entry.id   AF-A0A1F2VZW2-F1
#
_cell.length_a   1.000
_cell.length_b   1.000
_cell.length_c   1.000
_cell.angle_alpha   90.00
_cell.angle_beta   90.00
_cell.angle_gamma   90.00
#
_symmetry.space_group_name_H-M   'P 1'
#
loop_
_entity.id
_entity.type
_entity.pdbx_description
1 polymer ?
#
loop_
_entity_poly.entity_id
_entity_poly.type
_entity_poly.pdbx_seq_one_letter_code
_entity_poly.pdbx_strand_id
1 'polypeptide(L)'
;MNILGKKRFNLSQAGLVLIGGDGAPWVKEGAKNYFPNSVYQLCKFHLESKLKQTLPYHKEMQKEIRNLLKKEQIDKALKELQYERNLRPEYKKDIEGLIHYIYYNQEGVNVVDRLRK
;
A
#
# COMPACT_ATOMS: atom_id res chain seq x y z
N MET A 1 18.18 22.25 7.41
CA MET A 1 18.50 21.41 6.22
C MET A 1 17.59 21.84 5.08
N ASN A 2 18.18 22.45 4.02
CA ASN A 2 17.43 23.09 2.94
C ASN A 2 17.22 22.07 1.81
N ILE A 3 16.03 21.48 1.74
CA ILE A 3 15.72 20.45 0.74
C ILE A 3 15.56 21.15 -0.61
N LEU A 4 16.43 20.89 -1.58
CA LEU A 4 16.40 21.44 -2.95
C LEU A 4 15.00 21.40 -3.58
N GLY A 5 14.21 20.35 -3.26
CA GLY A 5 12.83 20.21 -3.70
C GLY A 5 11.86 21.28 -3.17
N LYS A 6 12.05 21.78 -1.94
CA LYS A 6 11.18 22.85 -1.39
C LYS A 6 11.20 24.11 -2.25
N LYS A 7 12.39 24.52 -2.71
CA LYS A 7 12.57 25.71 -3.55
C LYS A 7 12.15 25.47 -5.00
N ARG A 8 12.52 24.32 -5.58
CA ARG A 8 12.27 24.01 -7.00
C ARG A 8 10.81 23.71 -7.31
N PHE A 9 10.11 23.04 -6.39
CA PHE A 9 8.69 22.65 -6.56
C PHE A 9 7.75 23.46 -5.67
N ASN A 10 8.26 24.51 -5.01
CA ASN A 10 7.49 25.41 -4.16
C ASN A 10 6.63 24.66 -3.11
N LEU A 11 7.17 23.56 -2.56
CA LEU A 11 6.42 22.65 -1.67
C LEU A 11 5.99 23.32 -0.37
N SER A 12 6.60 24.44 0.00
CA SER A 12 6.17 25.28 1.13
C SER A 12 4.81 25.95 0.90
N GLN A 13 4.37 26.10 -0.34
CA GLN A 13 3.08 26.70 -0.70
C GLN A 13 2.02 25.65 -1.08
N ALA A 14 2.39 24.37 -1.17
CA ALA A 14 1.44 23.30 -1.46
C ALA A 14 0.58 23.01 -0.22
N GLY A 15 -0.75 23.07 -0.37
CA GLY A 15 -1.70 22.74 0.70
C GLY A 15 -1.68 21.26 1.10
N LEU A 16 -1.33 20.37 0.16
CA LEU A 16 -1.15 18.93 0.38
C LEU A 16 -0.17 18.34 -0.64
N VAL A 17 0.75 17.51 -0.19
CA VAL A 17 1.70 16.80 -1.06
C VAL A 17 1.38 15.31 -1.08
N LEU A 18 1.11 14.75 -2.26
CA LEU A 18 0.94 13.30 -2.41
C LEU A 18 2.29 12.64 -2.66
N ILE A 19 2.68 11.68 -1.81
CA ILE A 19 3.91 10.90 -1.97
C ILE A 19 3.52 9.48 -2.31
N GLY A 20 3.71 9.10 -3.58
CA GLY A 20 3.54 7.72 -4.03
C GLY A 20 4.75 6.88 -3.71
N GLY A 21 4.56 5.60 -3.37
CA GLY A 21 5.69 4.67 -3.21
C GLY A 21 5.30 3.21 -3.36
N ASP A 22 6.34 2.37 -3.46
CA ASP A 22 6.25 0.92 -3.62
C ASP A 22 5.90 0.17 -2.31
N GLY A 23 5.88 0.87 -1.18
CA GLY A 23 5.58 0.32 0.14
C GLY A 23 6.81 0.09 1.01
N ALA A 24 8.00 0.52 0.56
CA ALA A 24 9.20 0.50 1.36
C ALA A 24 9.08 1.42 2.60
N PRO A 25 9.51 0.98 3.80
CA PRO A 25 9.38 1.76 5.04
C PRO A 25 9.97 3.16 4.97
N TRP A 26 11.16 3.29 4.37
CA TRP A 26 11.88 4.56 4.27
C TRP A 26 11.13 5.62 3.44
N VAL A 27 10.25 5.23 2.51
CA VAL A 27 9.43 6.19 1.74
C VAL A 27 8.39 6.85 2.65
N LYS A 28 7.75 6.05 3.52
CA LYS A 28 6.78 6.55 4.51
C LYS A 28 7.43 7.41 5.58
N GLU A 29 8.55 6.95 6.12
CA GLU A 29 9.32 7.72 7.10
C GLU A 29 9.84 9.02 6.48
N GLY A 30 10.36 8.97 5.26
CA GLY A 30 10.79 10.14 4.51
C GLY A 30 9.65 11.13 4.26
N ALA A 31 8.47 10.65 3.86
CA ALA A 31 7.28 11.47 3.69
C ALA A 31 6.97 12.28 4.96
N LYS A 32 6.90 11.58 6.10
CA LYS A 32 6.63 12.18 7.41
C LYS A 32 7.71 13.18 7.85
N ASN A 33 8.98 12.83 7.69
CA ASN A 33 10.10 13.60 8.22
C ASN A 33 10.44 14.85 7.39
N TYR A 34 10.24 14.79 6.07
CA TYR A 34 10.69 15.84 5.16
C TYR A 34 9.57 16.71 4.58
N PHE A 35 8.33 16.21 4.58
CA PHE A 35 7.18 16.88 3.98
C PHE A 35 6.02 16.97 4.98
N PRO A 36 6.03 17.98 5.88
CA PRO A 36 5.11 18.06 7.03
C PRO A 36 3.61 18.19 6.68
N ASN A 37 3.23 18.31 5.41
CA ASN A 37 1.85 18.28 4.92
C ASN A 37 1.71 17.27 3.78
N SER A 38 2.28 16.08 3.94
CA SER A 38 2.23 15.02 2.94
C SER A 38 1.36 13.84 3.36
N VAL A 39 0.83 13.18 2.34
CA VAL A 39 0.06 11.95 2.48
C VAL A 39 0.71 10.89 1.60
N TYR A 40 0.96 9.73 2.20
CA TYR A 40 1.56 8.59 1.50
C TYR A 40 0.48 7.77 0.77
N GLN A 41 0.63 7.56 -0.53
CA GLN A 41 -0.22 6.69 -1.34
C GLN A 41 0.56 5.44 -1.76
N LEU A 42 0.05 4.28 -1.37
CA LEU A 42 0.57 3.00 -1.85
C LEU A 42 0.33 2.89 -3.36
N CYS A 43 1.38 2.55 -4.11
CA CYS A 43 1.29 2.40 -5.55
C CYS A 43 0.41 1.21 -5.93
N LYS A 44 -0.67 1.47 -6.71
CA LYS A 44 -1.62 0.44 -7.16
C LYS A 44 -0.95 -0.64 -8.02
N PHE A 45 0.06 -0.28 -8.82
CA PHE A 45 0.82 -1.24 -9.63
C PHE A 45 1.63 -2.22 -8.78
N HIS A 46 2.34 -1.73 -7.76
CA HIS A 46 3.15 -2.58 -6.89
C HIS A 46 2.29 -3.53 -6.05
N LEU A 47 1.17 -3.04 -5.53
CA LEU A 47 0.18 -3.87 -4.83
C LEU A 47 -0.36 -4.99 -5.73
N GLU A 48 -0.76 -4.64 -6.96
CA GLU A 48 -1.28 -5.59 -7.95
C GLU A 48 -0.23 -6.62 -8.38
N SER A 49 1.00 -6.17 -8.63
CA SER A 49 2.12 -7.03 -8.99
C SER A 49 2.41 -8.05 -7.89
N LYS A 50 2.49 -7.57 -6.63
CA LYS A 50 2.75 -8.44 -5.49
C LYS A 50 1.63 -9.45 -5.28
N LEU A 51 0.37 -9.03 -5.42
CA LEU A 51 -0.79 -9.92 -5.35
C LEU A 51 -0.73 -11.04 -6.41
N LYS A 52 -0.41 -10.69 -7.66
CA LYS A 52 -0.26 -11.65 -8.77
C LYS A 52 0.90 -12.62 -8.56
N GLN A 53 2.03 -12.14 -8.05
CA GLN A 53 3.20 -12.96 -7.77
C GLN A 53 2.97 -13.93 -6.61
N THR A 54 2.23 -13.52 -5.59
CA THR A 54 1.92 -14.37 -4.43
C THR A 54 0.84 -15.42 -4.71
N LEU A 55 -0.17 -15.09 -5.51
CA LEU A 55 -1.32 -15.98 -5.77
C LEU A 55 -1.46 -16.36 -7.25
N PRO A 56 -0.41 -16.80 -7.97
CA PRO A 56 -0.47 -17.01 -9.42
C PRO A 56 -1.50 -18.08 -9.81
N TYR A 57 -1.78 -19.02 -8.90
CA TYR A 57 -2.72 -20.13 -9.06
C TYR A 57 -4.18 -19.77 -8.70
N HIS A 58 -4.44 -18.65 -8.02
CA HIS A 58 -5.77 -18.35 -7.46
C HIS A 58 -6.34 -17.01 -7.92
N LYS A 59 -6.62 -16.89 -9.23
CA LYS A 59 -7.09 -15.64 -9.87
C LYS A 59 -8.37 -15.06 -9.25
N GLU A 60 -9.30 -15.90 -8.81
CA GLU A 60 -10.52 -15.44 -8.14
C GLU A 60 -10.24 -14.80 -6.78
N MET A 61 -9.30 -15.34 -6.00
CA MET A 61 -8.88 -14.70 -4.75
C MET A 61 -8.14 -13.39 -5.03
N GLN A 62 -7.32 -13.30 -6.08
CA GLN A 62 -6.73 -12.01 -6.47
C GLN A 62 -7.83 -10.95 -6.71
N LYS A 63 -8.93 -11.34 -7.39
CA LYS A 63 -10.08 -10.46 -7.63
C LYS A 63 -10.79 -10.09 -6.34
N GLU A 64 -11.01 -11.05 -5.46
CA GLU A 64 -11.63 -10.84 -4.15
C GLU A 64 -10.83 -9.88 -3.28
N ILE A 65 -9.53 -10.17 -3.06
CA ILE A 65 -8.64 -9.33 -2.27
C ILE A 65 -8.59 -7.92 -2.84
N ARG A 66 -8.48 -7.76 -4.17
CA ARG A 66 -8.52 -6.44 -4.82
C ARG A 66 -9.82 -5.69 -4.52
N ASN A 67 -10.97 -6.37 -4.53
CA ASN A 67 -12.26 -5.76 -4.25
C ASN A 67 -12.41 -5.38 -2.78
N LEU A 68 -11.94 -6.21 -1.85
CA LEU A 68 -11.92 -5.91 -0.43
C LEU A 68 -11.05 -4.68 -0.15
N LEU A 69 -9.84 -4.62 -0.71
CA LEU A 69 -8.94 -3.48 -0.58
C LEU A 69 -9.57 -2.20 -1.16
N LYS A 70 -10.22 -2.26 -2.33
CA LYS A 70 -10.98 -1.12 -2.90
C LYS A 70 -12.10 -0.62 -2.00
N LYS A 71 -12.76 -1.52 -1.27
CA LYS A 71 -13.85 -1.22 -0.33
C LYS A 71 -13.36 -0.85 1.07
N GLU A 72 -12.05 -0.69 1.27
CA GLU A 72 -11.43 -0.42 2.58
C GLU A 72 -11.69 -1.52 3.63
N GLN A 73 -12.02 -2.74 3.16
CA GLN A 73 -12.23 -3.91 4.01
C GLN A 73 -10.91 -4.67 4.22
N ILE A 74 -9.90 -3.97 4.75
CA ILE A 74 -8.53 -4.50 4.87
C ILE A 74 -8.49 -5.71 5.80
N ASP A 75 -9.18 -5.67 6.94
CA ASP A 75 -9.22 -6.79 7.89
C ASP A 75 -9.77 -8.08 7.25
N LYS A 76 -10.81 -7.95 6.42
CA LYS A 76 -11.36 -9.08 5.67
C LYS A 76 -10.34 -9.61 4.67
N ALA A 77 -9.67 -8.73 3.92
CA ALA A 77 -8.63 -9.15 2.98
C ALA A 77 -7.49 -9.92 3.69
N LEU A 78 -7.04 -9.43 4.85
CA LEU A 78 -6.02 -10.11 5.64
C LEU A 78 -6.51 -11.47 6.16
N LYS A 79 -7.77 -11.56 6.58
CA LYS A 79 -8.38 -12.81 7.04
C LYS A 79 -8.47 -13.86 5.94
N GLU A 80 -8.92 -13.49 4.74
CA GLU A 80 -8.95 -14.39 3.58
C GLU A 80 -7.54 -14.90 3.22
N LEU A 81 -6.53 -14.02 3.22
CA LEU A 81 -5.14 -14.43 3.00
C LEU A 81 -4.63 -15.37 4.09
N GLN A 82 -5.02 -15.17 5.35
CA GLN A 82 -4.65 -16.09 6.44
C GLN A 82 -5.28 -17.48 6.26
N TYR A 83 -6.52 -17.56 5.76
CA TYR A 83 -7.14 -18.83 5.42
C TYR A 83 -6.38 -19.53 4.29
N GLU A 84 -6.09 -18.84 3.19
CA GLU A 84 -5.34 -19.42 2.07
C GLU A 84 -3.96 -19.90 2.50
N ARG A 85 -3.26 -19.12 3.34
CA ARG A 85 -1.97 -19.49 3.91
C ARG A 85 -2.02 -20.85 4.61
N ASN A 86 -3.10 -21.14 5.33
CA ASN A 86 -3.25 -22.40 6.06
C ASN A 86 -3.63 -23.56 5.13
N LEU A 87 -4.35 -23.29 4.04
CA LEU A 87 -4.73 -24.28 3.03
C LEU A 87 -3.60 -24.63 2.06
N ARG A 88 -2.64 -23.70 1.88
CA ARG A 88 -1.53 -23.79 0.94
C ARG A 88 -0.18 -23.63 1.63
N PRO A 89 0.26 -24.63 2.42
CA PRO A 89 1.54 -24.56 3.14
C PRO A 89 2.74 -24.31 2.23
N GLU A 90 2.69 -24.77 0.96
CA GLU A 90 3.71 -24.55 -0.07
C GLU A 90 3.89 -23.06 -0.44
N TYR A 91 2.85 -22.23 -0.27
CA TYR A 91 2.88 -20.79 -0.53
C TYR A 91 2.89 -19.94 0.75
N LYS A 92 3.02 -20.58 1.92
CA LYS A 92 2.88 -19.94 3.23
C LYS A 92 3.72 -18.66 3.37
N LYS A 93 5.01 -18.74 3.04
CA LYS A 93 5.96 -17.62 3.18
C LYS A 93 5.61 -16.44 2.28
N ASP A 94 5.19 -16.71 1.04
CA ASP A 94 4.82 -15.67 0.09
C ASP A 94 3.53 -14.96 0.52
N ILE A 95 2.55 -15.73 1.03
CA ILE A 95 1.29 -15.20 1.55
C ILE A 95 1.54 -14.38 2.83
N GLU A 96 2.40 -14.84 3.74
CA GLU A 96 2.83 -14.05 4.91
C GLU A 96 3.49 -12.73 4.50
N GLY A 97 4.34 -12.76 3.46
CA GLY A 97 4.94 -11.56 2.89
C GLY A 97 3.93 -10.58 2.30
N LEU A 98 2.86 -11.07 1.68
CA LEU A 98 1.76 -10.24 1.18
C LEU A 98 0.92 -9.66 2.32
N ILE A 99 0.58 -10.48 3.33
CA ILE A 99 -0.14 -10.04 4.54
C ILE A 99 0.63 -8.90 5.22
N HIS A 100 1.92 -9.09 5.48
CA HIS A 100 2.76 -8.06 6.10
C HIS A 100 2.82 -6.80 5.25
N TYR A 101 2.94 -6.94 3.94
CA TYR A 101 2.98 -5.81 3.03
C TYR A 101 1.69 -5.00 3.04
N ILE A 102 0.52 -5.65 2.98
CA ILE A 102 -0.78 -4.98 3.05
C ILE A 102 -0.94 -4.30 4.41
N TYR A 103 -0.69 -5.03 5.50
CA TYR A 103 -0.82 -4.51 6.86
C TYR A 103 0.07 -3.28 7.09
N TYR A 104 1.35 -3.36 6.73
CA TYR A 104 2.28 -2.25 6.95
C TYR A 104 1.94 -1.03 6.07
N ASN A 105 1.29 -1.23 4.93
CA ASN A 105 0.94 -0.17 3.98
C ASN A 105 -0.54 0.24 4.02
N GLN A 106 -1.32 -0.23 5.00
CA GLN A 106 -2.76 -0.05 5.07
C GLN A 106 -3.19 1.42 5.03
N GLU A 107 -2.46 2.31 5.71
CA GLU A 107 -2.71 3.75 5.73
C GLU A 107 -2.64 4.40 4.34
N GLY A 108 -1.82 3.83 3.45
CA GLY A 108 -1.64 4.32 2.08
C GLY A 108 -2.59 3.70 1.06
N VAL A 109 -3.38 2.69 1.44
CA VAL A 109 -4.37 2.06 0.55
C VAL A 109 -5.51 3.06 0.31
N ASN A 110 -5.80 3.41 -0.95
CA ASN A 110 -6.88 4.33 -1.36
C ASN A 110 -6.92 5.72 -0.68
N VAL A 111 -5.79 6.24 -0.22
CA VAL A 111 -5.78 7.49 0.54
C VAL A 111 -6.27 8.69 -0.29
N VAL A 112 -5.96 8.73 -1.59
CA VAL A 112 -6.47 9.78 -2.50
C VAL A 112 -7.98 9.70 -2.62
N ASP A 113 -8.55 8.51 -2.63
CA ASP A 113 -10.00 8.31 -2.75
C ASP A 113 -10.71 8.76 -1.46
N ARG A 114 -10.06 8.64 -0.29
CA ARG A 114 -10.55 9.21 0.98
C ARG A 114 -10.53 10.73 1.01
N LEU A 115 -9.48 11.35 0.49
CA LEU A 115 -9.30 12.81 0.48
C LEU A 115 -10.26 13.55 -0.47
N ARG A 116 -10.90 12.81 -1.39
CA ARG A 116 -11.88 13.36 -2.36
C ARG A 116 -13.32 13.34 -1.86
N LYS A 117 -13.60 12.71 -0.71
CA LYS A 117 -14.93 12.68 -0.07
C LYS A 117 -15.09 13.89 0.84
#